data_AF-A0A920HG06-F1
#
_entry.id   AF-A0A920HG06-F1
#
_cell.length_a   1.000
_cell.length_b   1.000
_cell.length_c   1.000
_cell.angle_alpha   90.00
_cell.angle_beta   90.00
_cell.angle_gamma   90.00
#
_symmetry.space_group_name_H-M   'P 1'
#
loop_
_entity.id
_entity.type
_entity.pdbx_description
1 polymer ?
#
loop_
_entity_poly.entity_id
_entity_poly.type
_entity_poly.pdbx_seq_one_letter_code
_entity_poly.pdbx_strand_id
1 'polypeptide(L)' 'MILSPKKIYLMLIVLGAILMTFDHLTSNALTDVGSPSELGNACAPCGAPCVDNQSK' A
#
# COMPACT_ATOMS: atom_id res chain seq x y z
N MET A 1 -11.05 22.50 -33.51
CA MET A 1 -10.69 22.93 -32.15
C MET A 1 -9.19 22.78 -32.01
N ILE A 2 -8.45 23.88 -31.96
CA ILE A 2 -6.98 23.85 -31.94
C ILE A 2 -6.57 23.62 -30.49
N LEU A 3 -6.00 22.46 -30.19
CA LEU A 3 -5.65 22.09 -28.81
C LEU A 3 -4.51 22.98 -28.32
N SER A 4 -4.82 23.95 -27.45
CA SER A 4 -3.82 24.91 -26.97
C SER A 4 -2.75 24.21 -26.12
N PRO A 5 -1.46 24.61 -26.21
CA PRO A 5 -0.37 24.01 -25.44
C PRO A 5 -0.63 23.99 -23.93
N LYS A 6 -1.28 25.04 -23.40
CA LYS A 6 -1.70 25.12 -21.99
C LYS A 6 -2.64 23.97 -21.59
N LYS A 7 -3.54 23.55 -22.48
CA LYS A 7 -4.48 22.44 -22.22
C LYS A 7 -3.75 21.10 -22.22
N ILE A 8 -2.77 20.91 -23.11
CA ILE A 8 -1.92 19.71 -23.15
C ILE A 8 -1.12 19.60 -21.86
N TYR A 9 -0.48 20.69 -21.43
CA TYR A 9 0.28 20.72 -20.19
C TYR A 9 -0.59 20.36 -18.97
N LEU A 10 -1.78 20.94 -18.88
CA LEU A 10 -2.71 20.66 -17.79
C LEU A 10 -3.16 19.19 -17.80
N MET A 11 -3.44 18.63 -18.99
CA MET A 11 -3.74 17.21 -19.17
C MET A 11 -2.61 16.30 -18.66
N LEU A 12 -1.36 16.61 -18.99
CA LEU A 12 -0.20 15.81 -18.55
C LEU A 12 -0.02 15.85 -17.03
N ILE A 13 -0.16 17.03 -16.41
CA ILE A 13 -0.08 17.17 -14.94
C ILE A 13 -1.17 16.31 -14.27
N VAL A 14 -2.41 16.41 -14.74
CA VAL A 14 -3.53 15.65 -14.19
C VAL A 14 -3.33 14.14 -14.39
N LEU A 15 -2.91 13.71 -15.57
CA LEU A 15 -2.66 12.31 -15.86
C LEU A 15 -1.55 11.74 -14.98
N GLY A 16 -0.45 12.48 -14.79
CA GLY A 16 0.64 12.07 -13.90
C GLY A 16 0.20 11.95 -12.44
N ALA A 17 -0.58 12.91 -11.93
CA ALA A 17 -1.10 12.87 -10.57
C ALA A 17 -2.01 11.66 -10.34
N ILE A 18 -2.88 11.33 -11.31
CA ILE A 18 -3.75 10.16 -11.25
C ILE A 18 -2.92 8.88 -11.18
N LEU A 19 -1.96 8.70 -12.10
CA LEU A 19 -1.12 7.50 -12.13
C LEU A 19 -0.34 7.31 -10.82
N MET A 20 0.24 8.37 -10.28
CA MET A 20 0.97 8.32 -9.01
C MET A 20 0.04 7.97 -7.84
N THR A 21 -1.17 8.53 -7.82
CA THR A 21 -2.17 8.19 -6.79
C THR A 21 -2.60 6.73 -6.88
N PHE A 22 -2.83 6.22 -8.10
CA PHE A 22 -3.17 4.82 -8.34
C PHE A 22 -2.04 3.87 -7.93
N ASP A 23 -0.79 4.22 -8.22
CA ASP A 23 0.37 3.43 -7.81
C ASP A 23 0.47 3.31 -6.28
N HIS A 24 0.26 4.40 -5.55
CA HIS A 24 0.23 4.38 -4.09
C HIS A 24 -0.97 3.61 -3.51
N LEU A 25 -2.15 3.72 -4.11
CA LEU A 25 -3.35 3.00 -3.68
C LEU A 25 -3.28 1.49 -4.00
N THR A 26 -2.58 1.12 -5.08
CA THR A 26 -2.40 -0.28 -5.49
C THR A 26 -1.19 -0.91 -4.82
N SER A 27 -0.23 -0.11 -4.37
CA SER A 27 0.92 -0.58 -3.62
C SER A 27 0.46 -1.21 -2.30
N ASN A 28 0.74 -2.50 -2.16
CA ASN A 28 0.53 -3.31 -0.97
C ASN A 28 1.53 -2.94 0.16
N ALA A 29 1.84 -1.65 0.32
CA ALA A 29 2.77 -1.19 1.34
C ALA A 29 2.20 -1.33 2.76
N LEU A 30 0.88 -1.53 2.92
CA LEU A 30 0.21 -1.67 4.22
C LEU A 30 -0.47 -3.03 4.46
N THR A 31 -0.46 -3.97 3.52
CA THR A 31 -1.07 -5.29 3.75
C THR A 31 -0.35 -6.13 4.79
N ASP A 32 0.89 -5.79 5.12
CA ASP A 32 1.70 -6.47 6.14
C ASP A 32 1.56 -5.86 7.55
N VAL A 33 0.98 -4.65 7.70
CA VAL A 33 0.99 -3.91 8.98
C VAL A 33 -0.36 -3.88 9.72
N GLY A 34 -1.36 -4.67 9.33
CA GLY A 34 -2.55 -4.78 10.18
C GLY A 34 -3.82 -5.34 9.55
N SER A 35 -3.81 -6.60 9.11
CA SER A 35 -5.05 -7.36 9.06
C SER A 35 -5.14 -8.25 10.33
N PRO A 36 -6.00 -7.91 11.30
CA PRO A 36 -6.17 -8.68 12.54
C PRO A 36 -7.02 -9.93 12.26
N SER A 37 -6.52 -10.87 11.47
CA SER A 37 -7.04 -12.25 11.43
C SER A 37 -6.05 -13.28 11.99
N GLU A 38 -4.80 -12.88 12.25
CA GLU A 38 -3.75 -13.72 12.84
C GLU A 38 -3.43 -13.28 14.29
N LEU A 39 -4.42 -12.78 15.04
CA LEU A 39 -4.27 -12.49 16.48
C LEU A 39 -4.10 -13.76 17.35
N GLY A 40 -4.13 -14.95 16.75
CA GLY A 40 -4.02 -16.22 17.46
C GLY A 40 -2.59 -16.67 17.80
N ASN A 41 -1.55 -16.12 17.16
CA ASN A 41 -0.17 -16.62 17.36
C ASN A 41 0.97 -15.58 17.18
N ALA A 42 0.68 -14.29 17.32
CA ALA A 42 1.70 -13.24 17.22
C ALA A 42 2.20 -12.84 18.62
N CYS A 43 3.33 -13.39 19.07
CA CYS A 43 3.92 -13.08 20.37
C CYS A 43 4.77 -11.80 20.39
N ALA A 44 4.86 -11.04 19.29
CA ALA A 44 5.60 -9.78 19.23
C ALA A 44 5.00 -8.81 18.17
N PRO A 45 5.16 -7.47 18.34
CA PRO A 45 4.67 -6.45 17.42
C PRO A 45 5.33 -6.46 16.02
N CYS A 46 6.10 -7.50 15.70
CA CYS A 46 6.87 -7.68 14.46
C CYS A 46 6.72 -9.10 13.85
N GLY A 47 5.61 -9.79 14.12
CA GLY A 47 5.20 -10.97 13.33
C GLY A 47 6.07 -12.23 13.50
N ALA A 48 6.87 -12.31 14.58
CA ALA A 48 7.62 -13.53 14.87
C ALA A 48 6.67 -14.65 15.37
N PRO A 49 6.83 -15.90 14.89
CA PRO A 49 6.02 -17.02 15.36
C PRO A 49 6.30 -17.30 16.83
N CYS A 50 5.25 -17.54 17.62
CA CYS A 50 5.43 -18.04 18.98
C CYS A 50 6.14 -19.41 18.91
N VAL A 51 7.30 -19.51 19.54
CA VAL A 51 7.99 -20.80 19.69
C VAL A 51 7.34 -21.51 20.86
N ASP A 52 6.49 -22.49 20.59
CA ASP A 52 5.93 -23.37 21.62
C ASP A 52 7.05 -24.22 22.24
N ASN A 53 7.78 -23.66 23.20
CA ASN A 53 8.48 -24.47 24.20
C ASN A 53 7.44 -25.02 25.18
N GLN A 54 6.56 -25.88 24.67
CA GLN A 54 5.84 -26.85 25.48
C GLN A 54 6.84 -27.98 25.78
N SER A 55 7.85 -27.63 26.59
CA SER A 55 8.50 -28.60 27.46
C SER A 55 7.59 -28.73 28.68
N LYS A 56 6.58 -29.59 28.58
CA LYS A 56 6.30 -30.65 29.55
C LYS A 56 4.98 -31.38 29.27
#